data_AF-A0A7S1GCQ4-F1
#
_entry.id   AF-A0A7S1GCQ4-F1
#
_cell.length_a   1.000
_cell.length_b   1.000
_cell.length_c   1.000
_cell.angle_alpha   90.00
_cell.angle_beta   90.00
_cell.angle_gamma   90.00
#
_symmetry.space_group_name_H-M   'P 1'
#
loop_
_entity.id
_entity.type
_entity.pdbx_description
1 polymer ?
#
loop_
_entity_poly.entity_id
_entity_poly.type
_entity_poly.pdbx_seq_one_letter_code
_entity_poly.pdbx_strand_id
1 'polypeptide(L)'
;QVLSWGALAVFWLLMMDGLRIDGMTVPWSFYAPKLAFGLLLMSSAAWLKVTLRPQVWLGISPDAINHDALLFDLTLAAAISFAALLAGWLVWFVWSSCRTGHLLRRQPYAPTRFRQLVFRFLVFQQAAVIAYTLAVNAVPLV
;
A
#
# COMPACT_ATOMS: atom_id res chain seq x y z
N GLN A 1 -9.92 0.08 9.70
CA GLN A 1 -8.48 -0.09 9.40
C GLN A 1 -8.17 -0.94 8.15
N VAL A 2 -9.05 -1.79 7.60
CA VAL A 2 -8.75 -2.48 6.31
C VAL A 2 -8.88 -1.51 5.13
N LEU A 3 -9.96 -0.73 5.14
CA LEU A 3 -10.23 0.36 4.20
C LEU A 3 -9.06 1.37 4.08
N SER A 4 -8.31 1.62 5.15
CA SER A 4 -7.21 2.59 5.11
C SER A 4 -6.02 2.09 4.28
N TRP A 5 -5.71 0.79 4.27
CA TRP A 5 -4.51 0.28 3.58
C TRP A 5 -4.63 0.33 2.06
N GLY A 6 -5.75 -0.11 1.49
CA GLY A 6 -5.96 -0.01 0.05
C GLY A 6 -6.11 1.43 -0.43
N ALA A 7 -6.84 2.26 0.33
CA ALA A 7 -6.99 3.67 0.00
C ALA A 7 -5.63 4.40 0.01
N LEU A 8 -4.79 4.16 1.02
CA LEU A 8 -3.43 4.71 1.07
C LEU A 8 -2.57 4.21 -0.09
N ALA A 9 -2.62 2.91 -0.38
CA ALA A 9 -1.86 2.31 -1.48
C ALA A 9 -2.21 2.95 -2.83
N VAL A 10 -3.50 3.13 -3.10
CA VAL A 10 -4.02 3.80 -4.30
C VAL A 10 -3.62 5.27 -4.31
N PHE A 11 -3.82 5.98 -3.21
CA PHE A 11 -3.50 7.40 -3.07
C PHE A 11 -2.04 7.69 -3.43
N TRP A 12 -1.10 6.95 -2.84
CA TRP A 12 0.33 7.15 -3.08
C TRP A 12 0.73 6.86 -4.53
N LEU A 13 0.18 5.80 -5.13
CA LEU A 13 0.44 5.49 -6.54
C LEU A 13 -0.14 6.55 -7.47
N LEU A 14 -1.35 7.04 -7.20
CA LEU A 14 -1.98 8.10 -7.99
C LEU A 14 -1.22 9.43 -7.88
N MET A 15 -0.80 9.81 -6.68
CA MET A 15 -0.07 11.05 -6.46
C MET A 15 1.30 11.01 -7.13
N MET A 16 2.05 9.91 -7.01
CA MET A 16 3.37 9.80 -7.64
C MET A 16 3.28 9.80 -9.16
N ASP A 17 2.41 8.96 -9.74
CA ASP A 17 2.28 8.91 -11.20
C ASP A 17 1.61 10.17 -11.76
N GLY A 18 0.72 10.83 -11.00
CA GLY A 18 0.00 12.04 -11.42
C GLY A 18 0.93 13.22 -11.67
N LEU A 19 2.06 13.30 -10.97
CA LEU A 19 3.08 14.32 -11.18
C LEU A 19 3.74 14.25 -12.56
N ARG A 20 3.57 13.14 -13.28
CA ARG A 20 4.08 12.94 -14.64
C ARG A 20 3.12 13.45 -15.73
N ILE A 21 1.89 13.82 -15.37
CA ILE A 21 0.86 14.19 -16.33
C ILE A 21 0.82 15.70 -16.51
N ASP A 22 1.01 16.15 -17.76
CA ASP A 22 0.93 17.54 -18.17
C ASP A 22 -0.49 17.86 -18.67
N GLY A 23 -1.41 18.12 -17.72
CA GLY A 23 -2.63 18.92 -17.94
C GLY A 23 -3.66 18.40 -18.95
N MET A 24 -3.44 17.26 -19.59
CA MET A 24 -4.40 16.67 -20.53
C MET A 24 -5.12 15.49 -19.86
N THR A 25 -6.42 15.42 -20.12
CA THR A 25 -7.38 14.44 -19.61
C THR A 25 -6.75 13.06 -19.35
N VAL A 26 -6.85 12.60 -18.10
CA VAL A 26 -6.26 11.32 -17.68
C VAL A 26 -7.20 10.18 -18.10
N PRO A 27 -6.74 9.22 -18.92
CA PRO A 27 -7.58 8.12 -19.36
C PRO A 27 -7.89 7.17 -18.20
N TRP A 28 -9.03 6.46 -18.27
CA TRP A 28 -9.42 5.48 -17.23
C TRP A 28 -8.38 4.37 -17.01
N SER A 29 -7.61 4.02 -18.05
CA SER A 29 -6.51 3.06 -17.99
C SER A 29 -5.40 3.47 -17.01
N PHE A 30 -5.33 4.74 -16.62
CA PHE A 30 -4.43 5.21 -15.57
C PHE A 30 -4.90 4.83 -14.16
N TYR A 31 -6.21 4.90 -13.92
CA TYR A 31 -6.83 4.69 -12.61
C TYR A 31 -7.17 3.21 -12.38
N ALA A 32 -7.72 2.55 -13.40
CA ALA A 32 -8.22 1.18 -13.33
C ALA A 32 -7.23 0.18 -12.69
N PRO A 33 -5.96 0.08 -13.11
CA PRO A 33 -5.05 -0.92 -12.54
C PRO A 33 -4.70 -0.60 -11.07
N LYS A 34 -4.62 0.70 -10.70
CA LYS A 34 -4.35 1.12 -9.33
C LYS A 34 -5.54 0.82 -8.42
N LEU A 35 -6.76 1.14 -8.87
CA LEU A 35 -7.99 0.84 -8.14
C LEU A 35 -8.21 -0.66 -7.99
N ALA A 36 -8.03 -1.44 -9.06
CA ALA A 36 -8.12 -2.89 -9.01
C ALA A 36 -7.11 -3.48 -8.01
N PHE A 37 -5.86 -2.99 -8.03
CA PHE A 37 -4.85 -3.38 -7.07
C PHE A 37 -5.24 -2.99 -5.62
N GLY A 38 -5.75 -1.78 -5.41
CA GLY A 38 -6.22 -1.32 -4.11
C GLY A 38 -7.35 -2.18 -3.56
N LEU A 39 -8.31 -2.56 -4.40
CA LEU A 39 -9.40 -3.47 -4.05
C LEU A 39 -8.87 -4.86 -3.70
N LEU A 40 -7.93 -5.41 -4.48
CA LEU A 40 -7.28 -6.69 -4.17
C LEU A 40 -6.56 -6.66 -2.82
N LEU A 41 -5.80 -5.59 -2.54
CA LEU A 41 -5.12 -5.41 -1.27
C LEU A 41 -6.11 -5.29 -0.10
N MET A 42 -7.22 -4.58 -0.28
CA MET A 42 -8.28 -4.49 0.73
C MET A 42 -8.93 -5.84 1.00
N SER A 43 -9.27 -6.59 -0.05
CA SER A 43 -9.87 -7.91 0.08
C SER A 43 -8.93 -8.88 0.80
N SER A 44 -7.64 -8.87 0.46
CA SER A 44 -6.63 -9.68 1.14
C SER A 44 -6.44 -9.28 2.61
N ALA A 45 -6.41 -7.98 2.91
CA ALA A 45 -6.34 -7.50 4.28
C ALA A 45 -7.62 -7.79 5.10
N ALA A 46 -8.79 -7.78 4.45
CA ALA A 46 -10.04 -8.19 5.08
C ALA A 46 -10.00 -9.68 5.41
N TRP A 47 -9.60 -10.50 4.44
CA TRP A 47 -9.46 -11.94 4.60
C TRP A 47 -8.53 -12.29 5.76
N LEU A 48 -7.34 -11.69 5.81
CA LEU A 48 -6.39 -11.91 6.92
C LEU A 48 -6.97 -11.54 8.28
N LYS A 49 -7.75 -10.46 8.38
CA LYS A 49 -8.37 -10.08 9.67
C LYS A 49 -9.48 -11.00 10.10
N VAL A 50 -10.23 -11.53 9.14
CA VAL A 50 -11.27 -12.53 9.40
C VAL A 50 -10.58 -13.80 9.92
N THR A 51 -9.55 -14.30 9.23
CA THR A 51 -8.83 -15.52 9.66
C THR A 51 -8.15 -15.37 11.01
N LEU A 52 -7.60 -14.20 11.33
CA LEU A 52 -7.00 -13.91 12.64
C LEU A 52 -8.01 -13.77 13.79
N ARG A 53 -9.32 -13.70 13.51
CA ARG A 53 -10.36 -13.53 14.54
C ARG A 53 -11.47 -14.58 14.40
N PRO A 54 -11.19 -15.90 14.50
CA PRO A 54 -12.16 -17.00 14.42
C PRO A 54 -13.41 -16.77 15.28
N GLN A 55 -13.24 -16.18 16.45
CA GLN A 55 -14.32 -15.88 17.40
C GLN A 55 -15.47 -15.05 16.81
N VAL A 56 -15.21 -14.16 15.85
CA VAL A 56 -16.22 -13.20 15.35
C VAL A 56 -17.18 -13.83 14.34
N TRP A 57 -16.77 -14.91 13.67
CA TRP A 57 -17.47 -15.51 12.52
C TRP A 57 -17.81 -16.97 12.75
N LEU A 58 -16.98 -17.71 13.49
CA LEU A 58 -17.18 -19.12 13.82
C LEU A 58 -17.56 -19.33 15.30
N GLY A 59 -17.41 -18.31 16.16
CA GLY A 59 -17.67 -18.45 17.60
C GLY A 59 -16.66 -19.32 18.35
N ILE A 60 -15.53 -19.64 17.71
CA ILE A 60 -14.47 -20.52 18.25
C ILE A 60 -13.40 -19.67 18.96
N SER A 61 -12.82 -20.21 20.04
CA SER A 61 -11.73 -19.56 20.78
C SER A 61 -10.56 -19.16 19.85
N PRO A 62 -9.93 -17.99 20.05
CA PRO A 62 -8.73 -17.57 19.30
C PRO A 62 -7.59 -18.58 19.32
N ASP A 63 -7.47 -19.35 20.41
CA ASP A 63 -6.41 -20.35 20.58
C ASP A 63 -6.55 -21.54 19.63
N ALA A 64 -7.73 -21.73 19.02
CA ALA A 64 -7.99 -22.80 18.07
C ALA A 64 -7.11 -22.70 16.81
N ILE A 65 -6.59 -21.51 16.46
CA ILE A 65 -5.65 -21.36 15.33
C ILE A 65 -4.39 -22.21 15.56
N ASN A 66 -3.93 -22.35 16.81
CA ASN A 66 -2.73 -23.12 17.13
C ASN A 66 -2.98 -24.63 17.21
N HIS A 67 -4.25 -25.05 17.23
CA HIS A 67 -4.65 -26.44 17.47
C HIS A 67 -5.29 -27.07 16.22
N ASP A 68 -5.84 -26.27 15.32
CA ASP A 68 -6.44 -26.70 14.07
C ASP A 68 -5.53 -26.36 12.89
N ALA A 69 -4.97 -27.39 12.26
CA ALA A 69 -4.07 -27.26 11.12
C ALA A 69 -4.72 -26.53 9.92
N LEU A 70 -6.03 -26.69 9.72
CA LEU A 70 -6.74 -26.06 8.60
C LEU A 70 -6.87 -24.55 8.83
N LEU A 71 -7.22 -24.13 10.06
CA LEU A 71 -7.28 -22.71 10.43
C LEU A 71 -5.91 -22.04 10.37
N PHE A 72 -4.86 -22.77 10.78
CA PHE A 72 -3.48 -22.31 10.66
C PHE A 72 -3.09 -22.09 9.19
N ASP A 73 -3.31 -23.09 8.33
CA ASP A 73 -2.97 -23.02 6.90
C ASP A 73 -3.71 -21.89 6.18
N LEU A 74 -5.01 -21.71 6.45
CA LEU A 74 -5.81 -20.59 5.92
C LEU A 74 -5.27 -19.24 6.36
N THR A 75 -4.89 -19.11 7.63
CA THR A 75 -4.35 -17.86 8.18
C THR A 75 -2.99 -17.56 7.58
N LEU A 76 -2.13 -18.57 7.42
CA LEU A 76 -0.83 -18.44 6.79
C LEU A 76 -0.96 -18.06 5.31
N ALA A 77 -1.87 -18.69 4.56
CA ALA A 77 -2.13 -18.36 3.17
C ALA A 77 -2.62 -16.91 3.01
N ALA A 78 -3.51 -16.45 3.90
CA ALA A 78 -3.98 -15.06 3.91
C ALA A 78 -2.83 -14.08 4.23
N ALA A 79 -1.95 -14.44 5.17
CA ALA A 79 -0.79 -13.62 5.54
C ALA A 79 0.23 -13.51 4.40
N ILE A 80 0.55 -14.63 3.74
CA ILE A 80 1.45 -14.67 2.58
C ILE A 80 0.87 -13.86 1.44
N SER A 81 -0.43 -14.01 1.16
CA SER A 81 -1.11 -13.26 0.10
C SER A 81 -1.04 -11.75 0.36
N PHE A 82 -1.30 -11.33 1.59
CA PHE A 82 -1.22 -9.93 1.98
C PHE A 82 0.21 -9.39 1.89
N ALA A 83 1.20 -10.14 2.39
CA ALA A 83 2.61 -9.76 2.32
C ALA A 83 3.11 -9.65 0.87
N ALA A 84 2.72 -10.58 0.00
CA ALA A 84 3.06 -10.56 -1.42
C ALA A 84 2.47 -9.34 -2.14
N LEU A 85 1.21 -9.00 -1.89
CA LEU A 85 0.59 -7.80 -2.42
C LEU A 85 1.29 -6.53 -1.89
N LEU A 86 1.60 -6.46 -0.59
CA LEU A 86 2.32 -5.34 -0.01
C LEU A 86 3.71 -5.16 -0.65
N ALA A 87 4.44 -6.26 -0.88
CA ALA A 87 5.73 -6.23 -1.57
C ALA A 87 5.58 -5.75 -3.03
N GLY A 88 4.57 -6.26 -3.75
CA GLY A 88 4.25 -5.80 -5.10
C GLY A 88 3.92 -4.30 -5.16
N TRP A 89 3.16 -3.81 -4.17
CA TRP A 89 2.90 -2.38 -4.02
C TRP A 89 4.18 -1.58 -3.82
N LEU A 90 5.08 -2.03 -2.94
CA LEU A 90 6.33 -1.35 -2.65
C LEU A 90 7.20 -1.23 -3.90
N VAL A 91 7.32 -2.32 -4.67
CA VAL A 91 8.04 -2.32 -5.96
C VAL A 91 7.42 -1.32 -6.92
N TRP A 92 6.08 -1.31 -7.06
CA TRP A 92 5.39 -0.38 -7.95
C TRP A 92 5.56 1.08 -7.50
N PHE A 93 5.47 1.35 -6.20
CA PHE A 93 5.67 2.68 -5.64
C PHE A 93 7.10 3.20 -5.87
N VAL A 94 8.11 2.38 -5.59
CA VAL A 94 9.53 2.72 -5.82
C VAL A 94 9.77 2.97 -7.30
N TRP A 95 9.30 2.07 -8.16
CA TRP A 95 9.42 2.23 -9.61
C TRP A 95 8.77 3.53 -10.11
N SER A 96 7.55 3.83 -9.66
CA SER A 96 6.82 5.05 -10.00
C SER A 96 7.55 6.30 -9.50
N SER A 97 8.10 6.24 -8.29
CA SER A 97 8.89 7.33 -7.69
C SER A 97 10.18 7.58 -8.47
N CYS A 98 10.93 6.53 -8.81
CA CYS A 98 12.15 6.62 -9.61
C CYS A 98 11.87 7.20 -11.00
N ARG A 99 10.82 6.71 -11.67
CA ARG A 99 10.43 7.18 -13.00
C ARG A 99 9.98 8.64 -12.98
N THR A 100 9.19 9.03 -11.98
CA THR A 100 8.74 10.41 -11.78
C THR A 100 9.90 11.34 -11.45
N GLY A 101 10.78 10.94 -10.53
CA GLY A 101 11.96 11.74 -10.16
C GLY A 101 12.91 11.94 -11.33
N HIS A 102 13.15 10.89 -12.14
CA HIS A 102 13.98 10.99 -13.33
C HIS A 102 13.36 11.93 -14.39
N LEU A 103 12.03 11.84 -14.61
CA LEU A 103 11.32 12.73 -15.53
C LEU A 103 11.40 14.20 -15.07
N LEU A 104 11.11 14.47 -13.80
CA LEU A 104 11.12 15.81 -13.24
C LEU A 104 12.52 16.45 -13.25
N ARG A 105 13.59 15.67 -13.09
CA ARG A 105 14.98 16.16 -13.19
C ARG A 105 15.38 16.58 -14.61
N ARG A 106 14.73 16.02 -15.64
CA ARG A 106 14.98 16.37 -17.05
C ARG A 106 14.24 17.64 -17.49
N GLN A 107 13.23 18.06 -16.73
CA GLN A 107 12.45 19.25 -17.05
C GLN A 107 13.11 20.53 -16.52
N PRO A 108 12.99 21.67 -17.23
CA PRO A 108 13.53 22.94 -16.78
C PRO A 108 12.90 23.36 -15.45
N TYR A 109 13.73 23.76 -14.50
CA TYR A 109 13.32 23.96 -13.10
C TYR A 109 12.25 25.05 -12.92
N ALA A 110 12.37 26.19 -13.63
CA ALA A 110 11.48 27.34 -13.44
C ALA A 110 9.98 27.01 -13.66
N PRO A 111 9.56 26.39 -14.77
CA PRO A 111 8.15 26.02 -14.98
C PRO A 111 7.68 24.84 -14.11
N THR A 112 8.58 23.97 -13.64
CA THR A 112 8.21 22.73 -12.91
C THR A 112 8.51 22.76 -11.41
N ARG A 113 8.92 23.92 -10.87
CA ARG A 113 9.34 24.09 -9.48
C ARG A 113 8.32 23.54 -8.48
N PHE A 114 7.03 23.83 -8.69
CA PHE A 114 5.98 23.36 -7.80
C PHE A 114 5.88 21.83 -7.78
N ARG A 115 5.91 21.18 -8.94
CA ARG A 115 5.84 19.71 -9.04
C ARG A 115 7.05 19.02 -8.42
N GLN A 116 8.24 19.59 -8.61
CA GLN A 116 9.45 19.07 -7.97
C GLN A 116 9.40 19.20 -6.44
N LEU A 117 8.81 20.28 -5.92
CA LEU A 117 8.61 20.46 -4.49
C LEU A 117 7.59 19.43 -3.95
N VAL A 118 6.45 19.27 -4.61
CA VAL A 118 5.42 18.28 -4.24
C VAL A 118 5.99 16.87 -4.27
N PHE A 119 6.77 16.51 -5.30
CA PHE A 119 7.45 15.22 -5.37
C PHE A 119 8.33 14.96 -4.14
N ARG A 120 9.20 15.92 -3.79
CA ARG A 120 10.08 15.79 -2.62
C ARG A 120 9.28 15.67 -1.33
N PHE A 121 8.26 16.52 -1.16
CA PHE A 121 7.38 16.48 0.01
C PHE A 121 6.71 15.12 0.17
N LEU A 122 6.13 14.57 -0.90
CA LEU A 122 5.49 13.25 -0.88
C LEU A 122 6.46 12.13 -0.51
N VAL A 123 7.70 12.15 -1.05
CA VAL A 123 8.72 11.16 -0.69
C VAL A 123 9.09 11.26 0.80
N PHE A 124 9.30 12.46 1.32
CA PHE A 124 9.60 12.66 2.75
C PHE A 124 8.43 12.26 3.65
N GLN A 125 7.20 12.61 3.27
CA GLN A 125 6.01 12.24 4.01
C GLN A 125 5.85 10.71 4.05
N GLN A 126 6.08 10.01 2.93
CA GLN A 126 6.03 8.55 2.92
C GLN A 126 7.12 7.92 3.81
N ALA A 127 8.34 8.46 3.77
CA ALA A 127 9.42 8.01 4.65
C ALA A 127 9.06 8.19 6.14
N ALA A 128 8.44 9.33 6.49
CA ALA A 128 7.96 9.59 7.85
C ALA A 128 6.85 8.61 8.27
N VAL A 129 5.90 8.29 7.38
CA VAL A 129 4.85 7.29 7.65
C VAL A 129 5.46 5.91 7.90
N ILE A 130 6.45 5.50 7.10
CA ILE A 130 7.15 4.22 7.28
C ILE A 130 7.89 4.21 8.63
N ALA A 131 8.66 5.26 8.92
CA ALA A 131 9.39 5.39 10.18
C ALA A 131 8.46 5.34 11.40
N TYR A 132 7.33 6.06 11.35
CA TYR A 132 6.30 6.04 12.38
C TYR A 132 5.70 4.65 12.55
N THR A 133 5.35 3.98 11.44
CA THR A 133 4.75 2.64 11.48
C THR A 133 5.73 1.63 12.07
N LEU A 134 7.01 1.68 11.69
CA LEU A 134 8.05 0.84 12.27
C LEU A 134 8.23 1.15 13.76
N ALA A 135 8.34 2.42 14.15
CA ALA A 135 8.53 2.80 15.55
C ALA A 135 7.38 2.31 16.43
N VAL A 136 6.12 2.52 16.02
CA VAL A 136 4.94 2.10 16.79
C VAL A 136 4.83 0.57 16.88
N ASN A 137 5.14 -0.16 15.80
CA ASN A 137 5.04 -1.62 15.78
C ASN A 137 6.32 -2.33 16.26
N ALA A 138 7.43 -1.62 16.46
CA ALA A 138 8.66 -2.17 17.04
C ALA A 138 8.64 -2.15 18.59
N VAL A 139 7.84 -1.27 19.21
CA VAL A 139 7.68 -1.22 20.67
C VAL A 139 7.24 -2.55 21.31
N PRO A 140 6.39 -3.40 20.71
CA PRO A 140 6.11 -4.73 21.28
C PRO A 140 7.23 -5.78 21.10
N LEU A 141 8.37 -5.44 20.47
CA LEU A 141 9.51 -6.34 20.25
C LEU A 141 10.72 -6.03 21.17
N VAL A 142 10.59 -5.04 22.06
CA VAL A 142 11.59 -4.67 23.10
C VAL A 142 10.91 -4.75 24.46
#